data_AF-A0A4Y2EU17-F1
#
_entry.id   AF-A0A4Y2EU17-F1
#
_cell.length_a   1.000
_cell.length_b   1.000
_cell.length_c   1.000
_cell.angle_alpha   90.00
_cell.angle_beta   90.00
_cell.angle_gamma   90.00
#
_symmetry.space_group_name_H-M   'P 1'
#
loop_
_entity.id
_entity.type
_entity.pdbx_description
1 polymer ?
#
loop_
_entity_poly.entity_id
_entity_poly.type
_entity_poly.pdbx_seq_one_letter_code
_entity_poly.pdbx_strand_id
1 'polypeptide(L)'
;MPCLENVDQSNDSGSVTVTELNGLLKQIPGCGNCEEDDVSSWLDCDTDDTRFQLMSDDEILAQVRKPNSDDDNSESDEDEVIEILK
;
A
#
# COMPACT_ATOMS: atom_id res chain seq x y z
N MET A 1 -21.96 -14.42 30.05
CA MET A 1 -22.10 -14.11 28.62
C MET A 1 -21.07 -14.96 27.89
N PRO A 2 -21.45 -16.08 27.27
CA PRO A 2 -20.53 -16.85 26.46
C PRO A 2 -20.27 -16.08 25.17
N CYS A 3 -19.00 -15.87 24.85
CA CYS A 3 -18.58 -15.31 23.57
C CYS A 3 -19.09 -16.23 22.45
N LEU A 4 -19.73 -15.67 21.42
CA LEU A 4 -20.16 -16.43 20.26
C LEU A 4 -18.92 -16.93 19.51
N GLU A 5 -18.58 -18.19 19.73
CA GLU A 5 -17.63 -18.95 18.93
C GLU A 5 -18.35 -19.50 17.69
N ASN A 6 -18.25 -18.78 16.58
CA ASN A 6 -18.28 -19.28 15.20
C ASN A 6 -18.32 -18.09 14.21
N VAL A 7 -17.16 -17.50 13.96
CA VAL A 7 -16.91 -16.91 12.64
C VAL A 7 -16.21 -18.00 11.86
N ASP A 8 -16.88 -18.55 10.85
CA ASP A 8 -16.25 -19.31 9.77
C ASP A 8 -15.13 -18.42 9.24
N GLN A 9 -13.90 -18.65 9.71
CA GLN A 9 -12.71 -18.16 9.04
C GLN A 9 -12.62 -19.00 7.77
N SER A 10 -13.41 -18.64 6.76
CA SER A 10 -13.18 -19.06 5.40
C SER A 10 -11.77 -18.63 5.07
N ASN A 11 -10.82 -19.53 5.27
CA ASN A 11 -9.45 -19.40 4.79
C ASN A 11 -9.50 -19.60 3.27
N ASP A 12 -10.16 -18.68 2.57
CA ASP A 12 -9.80 -18.42 1.18
C ASP A 12 -8.55 -17.55 1.22
N SER A 13 -7.46 -18.15 1.71
CA SER A 13 -6.11 -17.62 1.54
C SER A 13 -5.66 -17.94 0.12
N GLY A 14 -6.52 -17.68 -0.86
CA GLY A 14 -6.18 -17.70 -2.28
C GLY A 14 -5.18 -16.59 -2.50
N SER A 15 -3.90 -16.89 -2.30
CA SER A 15 -2.81 -16.03 -2.73
C SER A 15 -2.89 -16.01 -4.26
N VAL A 16 -3.41 -14.90 -4.77
CA VAL A 16 -3.46 -14.66 -6.20
C VAL A 16 -2.04 -14.46 -6.70
N THR A 17 -1.69 -15.14 -7.80
CA THR A 17 -0.36 -15.00 -8.38
C THR A 17 -0.28 -13.74 -9.25
N VAL A 18 0.92 -13.17 -9.41
CA VAL A 18 1.15 -12.01 -10.30
C VAL A 18 0.61 -12.27 -11.70
N THR A 19 0.84 -13.49 -12.22
CA THR A 19 0.36 -13.91 -13.55
C THR A 19 -1.16 -13.96 -13.63
N GLU A 20 -1.84 -14.41 -12.58
CA GLU A 20 -3.30 -14.43 -12.51
C GLU A 20 -3.88 -13.01 -12.49
N LEU A 21 -3.28 -12.11 -11.70
CA LEU A 21 -3.65 -10.69 -11.67
C LEU A 21 -3.42 -10.00 -13.02
N ASN A 22 -2.26 -10.22 -13.65
CA ASN A 22 -1.98 -9.69 -14.97
C ASN A 22 -3.01 -10.16 -16.01
N GLY A 23 -3.41 -11.44 -15.96
CA GLY A 23 -4.46 -11.99 -16.81
C GLY A 23 -5.83 -11.31 -16.63
N LEU A 24 -6.16 -10.88 -15.42
CA LEU A 24 -7.37 -10.10 -15.13
C LEU A 24 -7.26 -8.66 -15.63
N LEU A 25 -6.10 -8.03 -15.44
CA LEU A 25 -5.82 -6.67 -15.90
C LEU A 25 -5.91 -6.54 -17.43
N LYS A 26 -5.45 -7.55 -18.18
CA LYS A 26 -5.60 -7.59 -19.65
C LYS A 26 -7.05 -7.60 -20.14
N GLN A 27 -8.02 -7.96 -19.29
CA GLN A 27 -9.45 -7.92 -19.63
C GLN A 27 -10.05 -6.51 -19.50
N ILE A 28 -9.37 -5.59 -18.81
CA ILE A 28 -9.83 -4.21 -18.62
C ILE A 28 -9.40 -3.38 -19.85
N PRO A 29 -10.36 -2.77 -20.58
CA PRO A 29 -10.03 -1.86 -21.67
C PRO A 29 -9.09 -0.75 -21.19
N GLY A 30 -7.91 -0.62 -21.83
CA GLY A 30 -6.91 0.38 -21.48
C GLY A 30 -5.71 -0.14 -20.66
N CYS A 31 -5.78 -1.32 -20.03
CA CYS A 31 -4.64 -1.93 -19.30
C CYS A 31 -3.95 -3.05 -20.11
N GLY A 32 -4.14 -3.06 -21.44
CA GLY A 32 -3.44 -4.03 -22.31
C GLY A 32 -1.92 -3.87 -22.32
N ASN A 33 -1.40 -2.75 -21.85
CA ASN A 33 0.01 -2.39 -21.77
C ASN A 33 0.68 -2.77 -20.43
N CYS A 34 -0.10 -3.14 -19.41
CA CYS A 34 0.42 -3.53 -18.10
C CYS A 34 1.21 -4.86 -18.22
N GLU A 35 2.51 -4.88 -17.94
CA GLU A 35 3.34 -6.09 -17.93
C GLU A 35 3.40 -6.73 -16.53
N GLU A 36 3.83 -7.99 -16.42
CA GLU A 36 3.95 -8.67 -15.11
C GLU A 36 4.94 -7.95 -14.19
N ASP A 37 5.97 -7.31 -14.76
CA ASP A 37 6.93 -6.48 -14.03
C ASP A 37 6.27 -5.23 -13.42
N ASP A 38 5.33 -4.59 -14.14
CA ASP A 38 4.55 -3.46 -13.61
C ASP A 38 3.68 -3.90 -12.43
N VAL A 39 3.00 -5.05 -12.58
CA VAL A 39 2.16 -5.63 -11.53
C VAL A 39 2.99 -6.01 -10.30
N SER A 40 4.18 -6.56 -10.50
CA SER A 40 5.11 -6.90 -9.41
C SER A 40 5.57 -5.64 -8.68
N SER A 41 5.97 -4.61 -9.42
CA SER A 41 6.38 -3.32 -8.86
C SER A 41 5.28 -2.69 -7.99
N TRP A 42 4.01 -2.75 -8.43
CA TRP A 42 2.88 -2.22 -7.63
C TRP A 42 2.62 -3.02 -6.36
N LEU A 43 2.78 -4.34 -6.40
CA LEU A 43 2.62 -5.19 -5.22
C LEU A 43 3.76 -4.99 -4.21
N ASP A 44 4.95 -4.64 -4.71
CA ASP A 44 6.14 -4.41 -3.88
C ASP A 44 6.33 -2.95 -3.44
N CYS A 45 5.47 -2.02 -3.90
CA CYS A 45 5.59 -0.58 -3.57
C CYS A 45 5.71 -0.31 -2.06
N ASP A 46 5.02 -1.09 -1.24
CA ASP A 46 4.95 -0.88 0.21
C ASP A 46 5.78 -1.90 1.01
N THR A 47 6.45 -2.85 0.36
CA THR A 47 7.19 -3.92 1.05
C THR A 47 8.31 -3.37 1.94
N ASP A 48 8.93 -2.27 1.53
CA ASP A 48 10.04 -1.63 2.26
C ASP A 48 9.61 -0.42 3.09
N ASP A 49 8.35 0.04 2.98
CA ASP A 49 7.87 1.19 3.76
C ASP A 49 7.40 0.76 5.16
N THR A 50 8.36 0.74 6.08
CA THR A 50 8.13 0.48 7.51
C THR A 50 7.15 1.47 8.17
N ARG A 51 6.83 2.59 7.54
CA ARG A 51 5.89 3.60 8.07
C ARG A 51 4.43 3.20 7.90
N PHE A 52 4.12 2.34 6.94
CA PHE A 52 2.77 1.80 6.71
C PHE A 52 2.60 0.37 7.23
N GLN A 53 3.62 -0.20 7.86
CA GLN A 53 3.44 -1.44 8.62
C GLN A 53 2.41 -1.23 9.73
N LEU A 54 1.57 -2.25 9.95
CA LEU A 54 0.65 -2.31 11.09
C LEU A 54 1.48 -2.38 12.38
N MET A 55 1.86 -1.22 12.90
CA MET A 55 2.55 -1.09 14.17
C MET A 55 1.63 -1.52 15.31
N SER A 56 2.18 -2.25 16.27
CA SER A 56 1.48 -2.49 17.53
C SER A 56 1.33 -1.20 18.34
N ASP A 57 0.34 -1.13 19.22
CA ASP A 57 0.10 0.04 20.08
C ASP A 57 1.37 0.46 20.86
N ASP A 58 2.17 -0.51 21.32
CA ASP A 58 3.43 -0.26 22.04
C ASP A 58 4.49 0.41 21.14
N GLU A 59 4.54 0.03 19.87
CA GLU A 59 5.46 0.59 18.88
C GLU A 59 5.05 2.01 18.47
N ILE A 60 3.75 2.25 18.29
CA ILE A 60 3.19 3.59 18.06
C ILE A 60 3.52 4.52 19.23
N LEU A 61 3.29 4.05 20.47
CA LEU A 61 3.58 4.83 21.67
C LEU A 61 5.07 5.14 21.82
N ALA A 62 5.96 4.22 21.42
CA ALA A 62 7.40 4.44 21.44
C ALA A 62 7.84 5.51 20.44
N GLN A 63 7.22 5.57 19.25
CA GLN A 63 7.50 6.60 18.25
C GLN A 63 6.91 7.96 18.62
N VAL A 64 5.67 8.02 19.11
CA VAL A 64 5.03 9.28 19.55
C VAL A 64 5.79 9.93 20.70
N ARG A 65 6.39 9.13 21.59
CA ARG A 65 7.20 9.65 22.71
C ARG A 65 8.61 10.07 22.29
N LYS A 66 9.03 9.75 21.07
CA LYS A 66 10.34 10.15 20.56
C LYS A 66 10.22 11.63 20.15
N PRO A 67 10.96 12.55 20.78
CA PRO A 67 10.94 13.94 20.34
C PRO A 67 11.50 13.97 18.91
N ASN A 68 10.72 14.54 17.99
CA ASN A 68 11.17 14.82 16.63
C ASN A 68 12.44 15.67 16.75
N SER A 69 13.59 15.09 16.43
CA SER A 69 14.79 15.89 16.24
C SER A 69 14.57 16.58 14.90
N ASP A 70 14.19 17.86 14.93
CA ASP A 70 14.17 18.72 13.76
C ASP A 70 15.56 18.72 13.12
N ASP A 71 15.76 17.91 12.08
CA ASP A 71 16.95 18.00 11.23
C ASP A 71 16.48 17.93 9.77
N ASP A 72 16.42 19.11 9.18
CA ASP A 72 16.30 19.47 7.75
C ASP A 72 15.40 18.60 6.85
N ASN A 73 14.10 18.88 6.83
CA ASN A 73 13.29 18.73 5.62
C ASN A 73 12.96 20.12 5.06
N SER A 74 13.90 20.72 4.33
CA SER A 74 13.58 21.83 3.44
C SER A 74 12.80 21.28 2.24
N GLU A 75 11.50 21.07 2.41
CA GLU A 75 10.58 20.81 1.31
C GLU A 75 10.53 22.08 0.44
N SER A 76 11.16 22.03 -0.73
CA SER A 76 11.00 23.08 -1.74
C SER A 76 9.74 22.73 -2.53
N ASP A 77 8.60 23.25 -2.09
CA ASP A 77 7.34 23.17 -2.84
C ASP A 77 7.48 23.99 -4.14
N GLU A 78 7.94 23.35 -5.20
CA GLU A 78 7.76 23.84 -6.57
C GLU A 78 6.42 23.32 -7.11
N ASP A 79 5.35 24.03 -6.78
CA ASP A 79 4.03 23.84 -7.41
C ASP A 79 4.10 24.23 -8.90
N GLU A 80 4.33 23.26 -9.79
CA GLU A 80 4.09 23.44 -11.23
C GLU A 80 2.57 23.43 -11.48
N VAL A 81 1.98 24.61 -11.56
CA VAL A 81 0.56 24.81 -11.91
C VAL A 81 0.33 24.31 -13.34
N ILE A 82 -0.25 23.13 -13.50
CA ILE A 82 -0.72 22.66 -14.81
C ILE A 82 -1.96 23.49 -15.18
N GLU A 83 -1.77 24.54 -15.98
CA GLU A 83 -2.87 25.27 -16.63
C GLU A 83 -3.62 24.32 -17.55
N ILE A 84 -4.80 23.88 -17.12
CA ILE A 84 -5.74 23.17 -17.97
C ILE A 84 -6.35 24.21 -18.92
N LEU A 85 -5.69 24.39 -20.07
CA LEU A 85 -6.14 25.25 -21.15
C LEU A 85 -7.56 24.86 -21.56
N LYS A 86 -8.44 25.87 -21.58
CA LYS A 86 -9.87 25.77 -21.92
C LYS A 86 -10.11 25.91 -23.41
#